data_AF-A0A6I1FJC0-F1
#
_entry.id   AF-A0A6I1FJC0-F1
#
_cell.length_a   1.000
_cell.length_b   1.000
_cell.length_c   1.000
_cell.angle_alpha   90.00
_cell.angle_beta   90.00
_cell.angle_gamma   90.00
#
_symmetry.space_group_name_H-M   'P 1'
#
loop_
_entity.id
_entity.type
_entity.pdbx_description
1 polymer ?
#
loop_
_entity_poly.entity_id
_entity_poly.type
_entity_poly.pdbx_seq_one_letter_code
_entity_poly.pdbx_strand_id
1 'polypeptide(L)'
;MAGSFAAHYLFIRRFSGDCYLLIGHAANVSNGRINLILEGEVVKKKKLRENESGFTLIEMMIVLLVISVLLFVAIPNVAKQSNNINSKGCTAFKHMVEGQVQAYRIDLKEFPNSIADMVTSGYLRSGETACPNGDTLEIGADGEVSIVK
;
A
#
# COMPACT_ATOMS: atom_id res chain seq x y z
N MET A 1 -27.06 3.74 -22.93
CA MET A 1 -26.23 4.83 -23.48
C MET A 1 -24.77 4.41 -23.29
N ALA A 2 -24.07 4.03 -24.37
CA ALA A 2 -22.69 3.57 -24.30
C ALA A 2 -21.76 4.79 -24.32
N GLY A 3 -21.05 5.05 -23.21
CA GLY A 3 -20.05 6.11 -23.14
C GLY A 3 -18.72 5.61 -23.67
N SER A 4 -18.29 6.12 -24.83
CA SER A 4 -16.96 5.88 -25.37
C SER A 4 -15.98 6.87 -24.74
N PHE A 5 -15.17 6.42 -23.78
CA PHE A 5 -14.04 7.20 -23.25
C PHE A 5 -12.74 6.74 -23.94
N ALA A 6 -12.23 7.57 -24.84
CA ALA A 6 -10.91 7.38 -25.43
C ALA A 6 -9.86 7.96 -24.48
N ALA A 7 -9.12 7.13 -23.76
CA ALA A 7 -7.97 7.55 -22.97
C ALA A 7 -6.68 7.15 -23.70
N HIS A 8 -5.95 8.15 -24.21
CA HIS A 8 -4.62 7.94 -24.79
C HIS A 8 -3.60 7.83 -23.66
N TYR A 9 -3.14 6.61 -23.35
CA TYR A 9 -2.04 6.40 -22.42
C TYR A 9 -0.73 6.23 -23.18
N LEU A 10 0.22 7.13 -22.93
CA LEU A 10 1.56 7.10 -23.48
C LEU A 10 2.50 6.40 -22.48
N PHE A 11 2.94 5.17 -22.78
CA PHE A 11 3.90 4.46 -21.94
C PHE A 11 5.25 4.35 -22.64
N ILE A 12 6.27 5.02 -22.09
CA ILE A 12 7.65 4.97 -22.61
C ILE A 12 8.41 3.86 -21.85
N ARG A 13 8.74 2.75 -22.51
CA ARG A 13 9.64 1.70 -21.97
C ARG A 13 11.03 1.83 -22.60
N ARG A 14 12.07 1.91 -21.76
CA ARG A 14 13.48 1.86 -22.18
C ARG A 14 14.00 0.43 -21.99
N PHE A 15 14.25 -0.30 -23.07
CA PHE A 15 14.78 -1.67 -23.05
C PHE A 15 16.04 -1.73 -23.93
N SER A 16 17.18 -2.15 -23.35
CA SER A 16 18.45 -2.30 -24.07
C SER A 16 18.92 -1.04 -24.85
N GLY A 17 18.67 0.14 -24.30
CA GLY A 17 19.05 1.41 -24.91
C GLY A 17 18.16 1.86 -26.08
N ASP A 18 17.20 1.05 -26.52
CA ASP A 18 16.20 1.48 -27.50
C ASP A 18 14.96 2.03 -26.76
N CYS A 19 14.40 3.13 -27.29
CA CYS A 19 13.17 3.72 -26.79
C CYS A 19 12.02 3.21 -27.64
N TYR A 20 11.23 2.29 -27.09
CA TYR A 20 10.06 1.74 -27.76
C TYR A 20 8.83 2.55 -27.36
N LEU A 21 8.16 3.11 -28.37
CA LEU A 21 6.87 3.75 -28.18
C LEU A 21 5.80 2.68 -28.35
N LEU A 22 5.18 2.29 -27.23
CA LEU A 22 4.01 1.43 -27.25
C LEU A 22 2.78 2.32 -27.14
N ILE A 23 2.02 2.40 -28.22
CA ILE A 23 0.71 3.06 -28.24
C ILE A 23 -0.30 1.99 -27.81
N GLY A 24 -0.88 2.13 -26.62
CA GLY A 24 -1.96 1.28 -26.15
C GLY A 24 -3.27 2.07 -26.13
N HIS A 25 -4.29 1.58 -26.82
CA HIS A 25 -5.66 2.08 -26.72
C HIS A 25 -6.46 1.20 -25.74
N ALA A 26 -7.12 1.78 -24.74
CA ALA A 26 -8.10 1.11 -23.88
C ALA A 26 -9.26 2.11 -23.60
N ALA A 27 -10.53 1.77 -23.44
CA ALA A 27 -11.22 0.50 -23.19
C ALA A 27 -12.67 0.59 -23.75
N ASN A 28 -13.37 -0.53 -23.88
CA ASN A 28 -14.83 -0.53 -24.10
C ASN A 28 -15.52 -1.46 -23.06
N VAL A 29 -16.56 -0.96 -22.39
CA VAL A 29 -17.38 -1.70 -21.43
C VAL A 29 -18.67 -2.14 -22.12
N SER A 30 -18.82 -3.45 -22.35
CA SER A 30 -20.03 -4.05 -22.91
C SER A 30 -20.51 -5.18 -22.02
N ASN A 31 -21.77 -5.10 -21.56
CA ASN A 31 -22.43 -6.10 -20.71
C ASN A 31 -21.62 -6.56 -19.49
N GLY A 32 -21.06 -5.62 -18.72
CA GLY A 32 -20.39 -5.91 -17.45
C GLY A 32 -19.07 -6.69 -17.57
N ARG A 33 -18.58 -6.93 -18.79
CA ARG A 33 -17.25 -7.50 -19.04
C ARG A 33 -16.32 -6.41 -19.57
N ILE A 34 -15.11 -6.37 -19.02
CA ILE A 34 -14.02 -5.54 -19.51
C ILE A 34 -13.32 -6.35 -20.60
N ASN A 35 -13.29 -5.84 -21.84
CA ASN A 35 -12.52 -6.45 -22.91
C ASN A 35 -11.34 -5.54 -23.30
N LEU A 36 -10.12 -6.06 -23.19
CA LEU A 36 -8.89 -5.37 -23.57
C LEU A 36 -8.53 -5.77 -25.00
N ILE A 37 -8.62 -4.83 -25.94
CA ILE A 37 -8.09 -5.01 -27.29
C ILE A 37 -6.66 -4.46 -27.29
N LEU A 38 -5.67 -5.35 -27.25
CA LEU A 38 -4.26 -4.99 -27.36
C LEU A 38 -3.84 -5.03 -28.84
N GLU A 39 -4.21 -4.03 -29.62
CA GLU A 39 -3.54 -3.79 -30.91
C GLU A 39 -2.40 -2.80 -30.66
N GLY A 40 -1.18 -3.33 -30.54
CA GLY A 40 0.03 -2.54 -30.34
C GLY A 40 0.85 -2.45 -31.62
N GLU A 41 1.06 -1.24 -32.15
CA GLU A 41 2.12 -0.99 -33.14
C GLU A 41 3.44 -0.67 -32.43
N VAL A 42 4.47 -1.47 -32.67
CA VAL A 42 5.83 -1.20 -32.18
C VAL A 42 6.49 -0.17 -33.10
N VAL A 43 6.43 1.11 -32.73
CA VAL A 43 7.11 2.17 -33.49
C VAL A 43 8.57 2.26 -33.04
N LYS A 44 9.49 1.75 -33.87
CA LYS A 44 10.94 1.81 -33.65
C LYS A 44 11.48 3.19 -34.04
N LYS A 45 11.63 4.11 -33.09
CA LYS A 45 12.29 5.40 -33.36
C LYS A 45 13.78 5.18 -33.64
N LYS A 46 14.25 5.69 -34.78
CA LYS A 46 15.67 5.69 -35.17
C LYS A 46 16.48 6.48 -34.14
N LYS A 47 17.41 5.82 -33.48
CA LYS A 47 18.27 6.36 -32.43
C LYS A 47 19.27 7.34 -33.02
N LEU A 48 19.07 8.64 -32.78
CA LEU A 48 20.12 9.65 -32.92
C LEU A 48 21.18 9.32 -31.86
N ARG A 49 22.38 8.96 -32.31
CA ARG A 49 23.52 8.65 -31.43
C ARG A 49 24.02 9.94 -30.81
N GLU A 50 23.42 10.35 -29.70
CA GLU A 50 24.06 11.32 -28.83
C GLU A 50 25.24 10.63 -28.14
N ASN A 51 26.36 11.34 -28.03
CA ASN A 51 27.49 10.93 -27.22
C ASN A 51 26.99 10.89 -25.77
N GLU A 52 26.58 9.72 -25.31
CA GLU A 52 26.28 9.46 -23.91
C GLU A 52 27.61 9.57 -23.15
N SER A 53 27.95 10.78 -22.72
CA SER A 53 29.05 11.03 -21.78
C SER A 53 28.71 10.30 -20.48
N GLY A 54 29.29 9.12 -20.33
CA GLY A 54 29.04 8.25 -19.20
C GLY A 54 29.51 8.88 -17.90
N PHE A 55 28.67 8.74 -16.86
CA PHE A 55 29.01 8.96 -15.46
C PHE A 55 30.43 8.46 -15.18
N THR A 56 31.29 9.36 -14.74
CA THR A 56 32.69 9.01 -14.47
C THR A 56 32.80 8.11 -13.23
N LEU A 57 33.85 7.31 -13.11
CA LEU A 57 34.05 6.45 -11.93
C LEU A 57 34.07 7.25 -10.63
N ILE A 58 34.68 8.44 -10.65
CA ILE A 58 34.74 9.36 -9.50
C ILE A 58 33.35 9.85 -9.07
N GLU A 59 32.42 9.99 -10.02
CA GLU A 59 31.07 10.47 -9.76
C GLU A 59 30.26 9.45 -8.96
N MET A 60 30.37 8.17 -9.32
CA MET A 60 29.74 7.09 -8.55
C MET A 60 30.37 6.90 -7.17
N MET A 61 31.68 7.17 -7.01
CA MET A 61 32.34 7.10 -5.70
C MET A 61 31.84 8.17 -4.73
N ILE A 62 31.68 9.41 -5.18
CA ILE A 62 31.16 10.50 -4.33
C ILE A 62 29.70 10.21 -3.94
N VAL A 63 28.90 9.64 -4.85
CA VAL A 63 27.51 9.25 -4.57
C VAL A 63 27.43 8.20 -3.45
N LEU A 64 28.25 7.14 -3.50
CA LEU A 64 28.28 6.12 -2.44
C LEU A 64 28.74 6.70 -1.09
N LEU A 65 29.68 7.65 -1.12
CA LEU A 65 30.14 8.36 0.07
C LEU A 65 29.00 9.15 0.73
N VAL A 66 28.27 9.95 -0.04
CA VAL A 66 27.16 10.77 0.51
C VAL A 66 26.01 9.91 1.00
N ILE A 67 25.59 8.88 0.25
CA ILE A 67 24.50 7.97 0.65
C ILE A 67 24.81 7.29 1.99
N SER A 68 26.07 6.92 2.24
CA SER A 68 26.46 6.29 3.51
C SER A 68 26.18 7.19 4.73
N VAL A 69 26.48 8.48 4.62
CA VAL A 69 26.24 9.48 5.68
C VAL A 69 24.74 9.71 5.86
N LEU A 70 23.98 9.80 4.76
CA LEU A 70 22.53 9.97 4.80
C LEU A 70 21.83 8.80 5.51
N LEU A 71 22.25 7.56 5.23
CA LEU A 71 21.70 6.37 5.91
C LEU A 71 22.05 6.34 7.40
N PHE A 72 23.26 6.75 7.77
CA PHE A 72 23.68 6.78 9.18
C PHE A 72 22.87 7.77 10.02
N VAL A 73 22.42 8.89 9.44
CA VAL A 73 21.52 9.86 10.11
C VAL A 73 20.07 9.38 10.08
N ALA A 74 19.63 8.73 8.99
CA ALA A 74 18.25 8.28 8.84
C ALA A 74 17.88 7.11 9.77
N ILE A 75 18.73 6.09 9.90
CA ILE A 75 18.47 4.90 10.72
C ILE A 75 18.15 5.22 12.19
N PRO A 76 18.98 5.99 12.94
CA PRO A 76 18.70 6.28 14.34
C PRO A 76 17.50 7.21 14.53
N ASN A 77 17.17 8.05 13.54
CA ASN A 77 16.01 8.93 13.59
C ASN A 77 14.71 8.14 13.39
N VAL A 78 14.69 7.19 12.44
CA VAL A 78 13.53 6.32 12.18
C VAL A 78 13.30 5.34 13.33
N ALA A 79 14.36 4.74 13.89
CA ALA A 79 14.25 3.76 14.95
C ALA A 79 13.60 4.32 16.23
N LYS A 80 13.89 5.58 16.60
CA LYS A 80 13.32 6.23 17.80
C LYS A 80 11.80 6.41 17.72
N GLN A 81 11.25 6.53 16.51
CA GLN A 81 9.81 6.70 16.33
C GLN A 81 9.05 5.36 16.31
N SER A 82 9.74 4.21 16.29
CA SER A 82 9.11 2.88 16.24
C SER A 82 8.11 2.64 17.39
N ASN A 83 8.52 2.91 18.63
CA ASN A 83 7.64 2.73 19.81
C ASN A 83 6.40 3.63 19.77
N ASN A 84 6.55 4.86 19.28
CA ASN A 84 5.46 5.82 19.14
C ASN A 84 4.52 5.46 17.97
N ILE A 85 5.07 4.89 16.89
CA ILE A 85 4.27 4.36 15.77
C ILE A 85 3.44 3.17 16.26
N ASN A 86 4.05 2.27 17.02
CA ASN A 86 3.33 1.10 17.51
C ASN A 86 2.25 1.47 18.53
N SER A 87 2.51 2.43 19.44
CA SER A 87 1.48 2.91 20.37
C SER A 87 0.31 3.58 19.64
N LYS A 88 0.59 4.46 18.67
CA LYS A 88 -0.44 5.07 17.82
C LYS A 88 -1.19 4.04 16.97
N GLY A 89 -0.48 3.04 16.45
CA GLY A 89 -1.06 1.91 15.73
C GLY A 89 -2.01 1.10 16.62
N CYS A 90 -1.63 0.87 17.88
CA CYS A 90 -2.47 0.18 18.85
C CYS A 90 -3.71 1.01 19.23
N THR A 91 -3.58 2.33 19.40
CA THR A 91 -4.73 3.23 19.62
C THR A 91 -5.68 3.23 18.41
N ALA A 92 -5.16 3.26 17.19
CA ALA A 92 -5.98 3.15 15.99
C ALA A 92 -6.68 1.78 15.89
N PHE A 93 -5.99 0.71 16.26
CA PHE A 93 -6.55 -0.63 16.32
C PHE A 93 -7.67 -0.73 17.37
N LYS A 94 -7.48 -0.16 18.57
CA LYS A 94 -8.53 -0.02 19.60
C LYS A 94 -9.79 0.62 19.02
N HIS A 95 -9.68 1.77 18.34
CA HIS A 95 -10.85 2.44 17.76
C HIS A 95 -11.53 1.63 16.64
N MET A 96 -10.76 0.89 15.85
CA MET A 96 -11.32 0.00 14.84
C MET A 96 -12.13 -1.13 15.49
N VAL A 97 -11.59 -1.77 16.53
CA VAL A 97 -12.28 -2.81 17.31
C VAL A 97 -13.51 -2.22 18.01
N GLU A 98 -13.43 -1.03 18.60
CA GLU A 98 -14.60 -0.33 19.17
C GLU A 98 -15.71 -0.15 18.12
N GLY A 99 -15.36 0.26 16.90
CA GLY A 99 -16.32 0.36 15.80
C GLY A 99 -16.99 -0.99 15.48
N GLN A 100 -16.22 -2.07 15.49
CA GLN A 100 -16.75 -3.43 15.27
C GLN A 100 -17.63 -3.91 16.43
N VAL A 101 -17.28 -3.58 17.68
CA VAL A 101 -18.10 -3.86 18.87
C VAL A 101 -19.44 -3.12 18.78
N GLN A 102 -19.42 -1.86 18.33
CA GLN A 102 -20.65 -1.09 18.12
C GLN A 102 -21.50 -1.66 16.99
N ALA A 103 -20.89 -2.13 15.90
CA ALA A 103 -21.61 -2.82 14.82
C ALA A 103 -22.26 -4.12 15.31
N TYR A 104 -21.51 -4.95 16.05
CA TYR A 104 -22.02 -6.16 16.69
C TYR A 104 -23.23 -5.87 17.60
N ARG A 105 -23.16 -4.78 18.38
CA ARG A 105 -24.28 -4.33 19.22
C ARG A 105 -25.51 -3.93 18.41
N ILE A 106 -25.34 -3.31 17.24
CA ILE A 106 -26.47 -2.91 16.39
C ILE A 106 -27.18 -4.14 15.84
N ASP A 107 -26.43 -5.17 15.44
CA ASP A 107 -26.99 -6.36 14.80
C ASP A 107 -27.59 -7.36 15.81
N LEU A 108 -26.88 -7.60 16.92
CA LEU A 108 -27.21 -8.65 17.88
C LEU A 108 -27.81 -8.11 19.20
N LYS A 109 -27.84 -6.79 19.39
CA LYS A 109 -28.32 -6.10 20.61
C LYS A 109 -27.60 -6.49 21.91
N GLU A 110 -26.45 -7.15 21.80
CA GLU A 110 -25.62 -7.59 22.91
C GLU A 110 -24.17 -7.13 22.69
N PHE A 111 -23.39 -7.00 23.76
CA PHE A 111 -21.96 -6.76 23.65
C PHE A 111 -21.21 -8.09 23.51
N PRO A 112 -20.17 -8.17 22.67
CA PRO A 112 -19.34 -9.36 22.60
C PRO A 112 -18.57 -9.54 23.90
N ASN A 113 -18.55 -10.76 24.45
CA ASN A 113 -17.86 -11.08 25.69
C ASN A 113 -16.34 -11.21 25.50
N SER A 114 -15.90 -11.48 24.27
CA SER A 114 -14.48 -11.62 23.94
C SER A 114 -14.17 -11.25 22.48
N ILE A 115 -12.90 -10.93 22.21
CA ILE A 115 -12.40 -10.75 20.83
C ILE A 115 -12.59 -12.03 19.99
N ALA A 116 -12.56 -13.21 20.63
CA ALA A 116 -12.76 -14.49 19.94
C ALA A 116 -14.20 -14.64 19.40
N ASP A 117 -15.19 -14.12 20.12
CA ASP A 117 -16.58 -14.10 19.65
C ASP A 117 -16.74 -13.24 18.40
N MET A 118 -16.01 -12.13 18.33
CA MET A 118 -15.97 -11.23 17.16
C MET A 118 -15.27 -11.85 15.95
N VAL A 119 -14.24 -12.70 16.16
CA VAL A 119 -13.61 -13.47 15.08
C VAL A 119 -14.55 -14.54 14.54
N THR A 120 -15.28 -15.21 15.44
CA THR A 120 -16.22 -16.29 15.07
C THR A 120 -17.46 -15.75 14.36
N SER A 121 -17.93 -14.57 14.77
CA SER A 121 -19.07 -13.87 14.14
C SER A 121 -18.67 -13.08 12.88
N GLY A 122 -17.40 -13.05 12.51
CA GLY A 122 -16.92 -12.47 11.25
C GLY A 122 -16.70 -10.95 11.27
N TYR A 123 -16.78 -10.30 12.43
CA TYR A 123 -16.51 -8.87 12.59
C TYR A 123 -15.00 -8.57 12.70
N LEU A 124 -14.17 -9.56 13.05
CA LEU A 124 -12.71 -9.47 13.06
C LEU A 124 -12.07 -10.62 12.26
N ARG A 125 -10.93 -10.35 11.61
CA ARG A 125 -10.19 -11.36 10.83
C ARG A 125 -9.38 -12.26 11.77
N SER A 126 -9.38 -13.57 11.52
CA SER A 126 -8.57 -14.56 12.24
C SER A 126 -7.08 -14.30 12.00
N GLY A 127 -6.44 -13.53 12.87
CA GLY A 127 -5.02 -13.13 12.75
C GLY A 127 -4.72 -11.70 13.15
N GLU A 128 -5.74 -10.85 13.28
CA GLU A 128 -5.63 -9.45 13.72
C GLU A 128 -6.25 -9.32 15.12
N THR A 129 -5.64 -9.96 16.13
CA THR A 129 -6.15 -9.95 17.52
C THR A 129 -5.18 -9.29 18.50
N ALA A 130 -4.02 -8.84 18.04
CA ALA A 130 -2.98 -8.26 18.87
C ALA A 130 -2.46 -6.95 18.27
N CYS A 131 -2.06 -6.03 19.14
CA CYS A 131 -1.42 -4.80 18.71
C CYS A 131 0.00 -5.06 18.17
N PRO A 132 0.54 -4.18 17.31
CA PRO A 132 1.92 -4.30 16.79
C PRO A 132 3.01 -4.24 17.87
N ASN A 133 2.66 -3.83 19.10
CA ASN A 133 3.53 -3.89 20.29
C ASN A 133 3.56 -5.24 20.99
N GLY A 134 2.67 -6.17 20.63
CA GLY A 134 2.44 -7.42 21.37
C GLY A 134 1.40 -7.29 22.50
N ASP A 135 0.89 -6.08 22.77
CA ASP A 135 -0.18 -5.89 23.76
C ASP A 135 -1.51 -6.50 23.25
N THR A 136 -2.27 -7.11 24.16
CA THR A 136 -3.59 -7.70 23.88
C THR A 136 -4.70 -6.70 24.17
N LEU A 137 -5.84 -6.85 23.48
CA LEU A 137 -7.03 -6.05 23.75
C LEU A 137 -8.06 -6.89 24.50
N GLU A 138 -8.67 -6.31 25.52
CA GLU A 138 -9.84 -6.86 26.20
C GLU A 138 -11.05 -5.95 26.02
N ILE A 139 -12.24 -6.56 25.98
CA ILE A 139 -13.52 -5.86 25.84
C ILE A 139 -14.19 -5.88 27.21
N GLY A 140 -14.44 -4.70 27.78
CA GLY A 140 -15.19 -4.54 29.01
C GLY A 140 -16.68 -4.83 28.85
N ALA A 141 -17.37 -5.06 29.97
CA ALA A 141 -18.80 -5.40 29.99
C ALA A 141 -19.72 -4.27 29.46
N ASP A 142 -19.20 -3.06 29.34
CA ASP A 142 -19.82 -1.86 28.77
C ASP A 142 -19.50 -1.64 27.28
N GLY A 143 -18.70 -2.53 26.68
CA GLY A 143 -18.22 -2.42 25.31
C GLY A 143 -17.00 -1.50 25.14
N GLU A 144 -16.37 -1.05 26.23
CA GLU A 144 -15.11 -0.32 26.16
C GLU A 144 -13.95 -1.28 25.86
N VAL A 145 -13.14 -0.95 24.85
CA VAL A 145 -11.97 -1.74 24.51
C VAL A 145 -10.76 -1.19 25.27
N SER A 146 -10.12 -2.01 26.10
CA SER A 146 -8.95 -1.63 26.88
C SER A 146 -7.71 -2.41 26.45
N ILE A 147 -6.54 -1.77 26.53
CA ILE A 147 -5.26 -2.39 26.20
C ILE A 147 -4.75 -3.05 27.48
N VAL A 148 -4.62 -4.37 27.47
CA VAL A 148 -4.09 -5.16 28.59
C VAL A 148 -2.66 -5.56 28.24
N LYS A 149 -1.76 -5.19 29.16
CA LYS A 149 -0.31 -5.33 29.00
C LYS A 149 0.21 -6.62 29.60
#